data_AF-X1BQI8-F1
#
_entry.id   AF-X1BQI8-F1
#
_cell.length_a   1.000
_cell.length_b   1.000
_cell.length_c   1.000
_cell.angle_alpha   90.00
_cell.angle_beta   90.00
_cell.angle_gamma   90.00
#
_symmetry.space_group_name_H-M   'P 1'
#
loop_
_entity.id
_entity.type
_entity.pdbx_description
1 polymer ?
#
loop_
_entity_poly.entity_id
_entity_poly.type
_entity_poly.pdbx_seq_one_letter_code
_entity_poly.pdbx_strand_id
1 'polypeptide(L)'
;ELTRVLMETIGARASRRESGDRRPPYVPNGNLPIRNFQDGEFPEWADVTASGMVSLGLIKRGMHTCYGCPINCKEQPLEFDDPLAPDPDYSAPEYETAASLGPCCGVGDPKAVLKGQELCNAYSIDSISTGVTIAFAMECFERGIIDEGDTGGIELKFGNGEAMLEAIRMIGERRGFGDILADGSKRAAEKIGGDAWKYAVNVKGQELPMHDPRLKRALGLGYAVSPTGADHMHNIHDTMMVSEVGVARMKPLGILESLPLEDLSSRKVRMLIYHVNLRVLDNCALMCMFVPWL
;
A
#
# COMPACT_ATOMS: atom_id res chain seq x y z
N GLU A 1 19.35 0.85 27.68
CA GLU A 1 19.69 0.78 26.23
C GLU A 1 18.44 0.89 25.34
N LEU A 2 17.38 0.10 25.57
CA LEU A 2 16.07 0.26 24.90
C LEU A 2 15.48 1.69 24.97
N THR A 3 15.61 2.34 26.12
CA THR A 3 15.15 3.72 26.32
C THR A 3 15.90 4.72 25.43
N ARG A 4 17.15 4.43 25.07
CA ARG A 4 17.96 5.30 24.19
C ARG A 4 17.51 5.15 22.74
N VAL A 5 17.25 3.93 22.28
CA VAL A 5 16.71 3.65 20.94
C VAL A 5 15.30 4.24 20.76
N LEU A 6 14.46 4.14 21.80
CA LEU A 6 13.13 4.77 21.79
C LEU A 6 13.26 6.31 21.72
N MET A 7 14.18 6.90 22.49
CA MET A 7 14.45 8.34 22.48
C MET A 7 15.10 8.82 21.18
N GLU A 8 15.94 8.02 20.53
CA GLU A 8 16.51 8.31 19.20
C GLU A 8 15.43 8.23 18.10
N THR A 9 14.49 7.28 18.21
CA THR A 9 13.33 7.16 17.30
C THR A 9 12.33 8.30 17.51
N ILE A 10 12.12 8.74 18.77
CA ILE A 10 11.33 9.92 19.11
C ILE A 10 12.05 11.20 18.66
N GLY A 11 13.37 11.26 18.79
CA GLY A 11 14.21 12.36 18.31
C GLY A 11 14.17 12.51 16.80
N ALA A 12 14.17 11.41 16.06
CA ALA A 12 13.96 11.39 14.60
C ALA A 12 12.52 11.78 14.19
N ARG A 13 11.54 11.69 15.10
CA ARG A 13 10.18 12.25 14.92
C ARG A 13 10.13 13.73 15.26
N ALA A 14 10.91 14.18 16.24
CA ALA A 14 11.00 15.59 16.65
C ALA A 14 11.73 16.45 15.60
N SER A 15 12.82 15.96 15.00
CA SER A 15 13.55 16.70 13.96
C SER A 15 12.75 16.93 12.67
N ARG A 16 11.80 16.03 12.35
CA ARG A 16 10.87 16.18 11.21
C ARG A 16 9.85 17.30 11.39
N ARG A 17 9.56 17.71 12.63
CA ARG A 17 8.70 18.86 12.90
C ARG A 17 9.41 20.19 12.62
N GLU A 18 10.73 20.23 12.79
CA GLU A 18 11.54 21.45 12.69
C GLU A 18 12.03 21.74 11.26
N SER A 19 12.16 20.72 10.40
CA SER A 19 12.74 20.89 9.05
C SER A 19 11.79 21.40 7.96
N GLY A 20 10.49 21.59 8.25
CA GLY A 20 9.51 22.12 7.29
C GLY A 20 9.18 21.22 6.09
N ASP A 21 10.03 20.22 5.75
CA ASP A 21 9.75 19.22 4.73
C ASP A 21 8.75 18.19 5.27
N ARG A 22 7.46 18.46 5.02
CA ARG A 22 6.34 17.59 5.41
C ARG A 22 6.18 16.37 4.50
N ARG A 23 7.02 16.20 3.46
CA ARG A 23 6.90 15.07 2.54
C ARG A 23 7.22 13.78 3.29
N PRO A 24 6.27 12.82 3.38
CA PRO A 24 6.58 11.52 3.95
C PRO A 24 7.71 10.88 3.14
N PRO A 25 8.66 10.17 3.79
CA PRO A 25 9.92 9.73 3.17
C PRO A 25 9.75 8.83 1.93
N TYR A 26 8.53 8.35 1.68
CA TYR A 26 8.15 7.45 0.59
C TYR A 26 8.15 8.09 -0.81
N VAL A 27 7.79 9.38 -0.92
CA VAL A 27 7.82 10.07 -2.23
C VAL A 27 9.27 10.38 -2.62
N PRO A 28 10.09 11.06 -1.78
CA PRO A 28 11.43 11.44 -2.17
C PRO A 28 12.39 10.27 -2.41
N ASN A 29 12.12 9.09 -1.83
CA ASN A 29 12.95 7.91 -2.04
C ASN A 29 12.46 7.00 -3.18
N GLY A 30 11.34 7.32 -3.83
CA GLY A 30 10.77 6.53 -4.92
C GLY A 30 10.14 5.20 -4.47
N ASN A 31 9.78 5.04 -3.20
CA ASN A 31 9.10 3.83 -2.73
C ASN A 31 7.60 3.85 -2.99
N LEU A 32 6.98 5.05 -3.04
CA LEU A 32 5.54 5.20 -3.17
C LEU A 32 5.11 5.01 -4.63
N PRO A 33 4.27 4.01 -4.96
CA PRO A 33 3.71 3.91 -6.28
C PRO A 33 2.78 5.09 -6.56
N ILE A 34 3.04 5.79 -7.65
CA ILE A 34 2.25 6.94 -8.13
C ILE A 34 1.79 6.63 -9.55
N ARG A 35 0.49 6.82 -9.82
CA ARG A 35 -0.15 6.62 -11.13
C ARG A 35 0.24 5.28 -11.78
N ASN A 36 -0.23 4.17 -11.19
CA ASN A 36 0.10 2.80 -11.64
C ASN A 36 1.61 2.54 -11.78
N PHE A 37 2.39 2.91 -10.76
CA PHE A 37 3.85 2.73 -10.72
C PHE A 37 4.63 3.51 -11.81
N GLN A 38 4.07 4.56 -12.40
CA GLN A 38 4.80 5.44 -13.31
C GLN A 38 5.89 6.28 -12.61
N ASP A 39 5.80 6.45 -11.29
CA ASP A 39 6.63 7.34 -10.46
C ASP A 39 6.30 8.83 -10.66
N GLY A 40 6.84 9.70 -9.82
CA GLY A 40 6.67 11.16 -9.91
C GLY A 40 6.54 11.85 -8.56
N GLU A 41 6.18 13.12 -8.59
CA GLU A 41 5.84 13.87 -7.38
C GLU A 41 4.36 13.70 -7.01
N PHE A 42 4.09 13.69 -5.70
CA PHE A 42 2.72 13.64 -5.16
C PHE A 42 2.64 14.42 -3.83
N PRO A 43 2.60 15.77 -3.87
CA PRO A 43 2.61 16.60 -2.67
C PRO A 43 1.41 16.34 -1.74
N GLU A 44 0.27 15.94 -2.30
CA GLU A 44 -0.97 15.63 -1.58
C GLU A 44 -0.82 14.41 -0.65
N TRP A 45 0.24 13.60 -0.82
CA TRP A 45 0.51 12.47 0.06
C TRP A 45 0.59 12.88 1.54
N ALA A 46 1.04 14.10 1.83
CA ALA A 46 1.10 14.61 3.20
C ALA A 46 -0.27 14.52 3.91
N ASP A 47 -1.35 14.82 3.19
CA ASP A 47 -2.72 14.84 3.71
C ASP A 47 -3.38 13.45 3.68
N VAL A 48 -3.02 12.61 2.70
CA VAL A 48 -3.53 11.23 2.56
C VAL A 48 -2.93 10.26 3.58
N THR A 49 -1.75 10.55 4.15
CA THR A 49 -1.22 9.70 5.23
C THR A 49 -2.14 9.67 6.46
N ALA A 50 -2.07 8.60 7.25
CA ALA A 50 -2.76 8.53 8.54
C ALA A 50 -2.44 9.72 9.46
N SER A 51 -1.21 10.25 9.42
CA SER A 51 -0.87 11.46 10.20
C SER A 51 -1.54 12.72 9.65
N GLY A 52 -1.59 12.87 8.33
CA GLY A 52 -2.30 13.96 7.66
C GLY A 52 -3.79 13.94 7.98
N MET A 53 -4.43 12.78 7.79
CA MET A 53 -5.85 12.57 8.11
C MET A 53 -6.18 12.86 9.57
N VAL A 54 -5.29 12.54 10.53
CA VAL A 54 -5.47 12.94 11.94
C VAL A 54 -5.40 14.46 12.10
N SER A 55 -4.42 15.13 11.46
CA SER A 55 -4.27 16.58 11.52
C SER A 55 -5.45 17.33 10.89
N LEU A 56 -6.13 16.72 9.92
CA LEU A 56 -7.33 17.24 9.27
C LEU A 56 -8.62 16.93 10.05
N GLY A 57 -8.54 16.16 11.14
CA GLY A 57 -9.73 15.77 11.92
C GLY A 57 -10.63 14.75 11.21
N LEU A 58 -10.08 13.97 10.28
CA LEU A 58 -10.83 12.96 9.53
C LEU A 58 -10.77 11.57 10.19
N ILE A 59 -9.70 11.28 10.95
CA ILE A 59 -9.52 10.00 11.65
C ILE A 59 -8.92 10.22 13.05
N LYS A 60 -9.04 9.21 13.91
CA LYS A 60 -8.39 9.15 15.24
C LYS A 60 -7.57 7.87 15.41
N ARG A 61 -6.53 7.94 16.25
CA ARG A 61 -5.66 6.80 16.61
C ARG A 61 -6.17 6.09 17.86
N GLY A 62 -5.85 4.79 17.95
CA GLY A 62 -5.82 4.05 19.22
C GLY A 62 -7.14 3.40 19.59
N MET A 63 -7.48 2.29 18.95
CA MET A 63 -8.62 1.44 19.34
C MET A 63 -8.28 -0.02 19.57
N HIS A 64 -9.09 -0.66 20.43
CA HIS A 64 -9.10 -2.10 20.67
C HIS A 64 -9.64 -2.80 19.43
N THR A 65 -8.76 -3.47 18.70
CA THR A 65 -9.17 -4.21 17.49
C THR A 65 -8.75 -5.66 17.60
N CYS A 66 -7.46 -5.94 17.45
CA CYS A 66 -6.99 -7.31 17.53
C CYS A 66 -7.05 -7.85 18.97
N TYR A 67 -7.52 -9.10 19.12
CA TYR A 67 -7.64 -9.78 20.40
C TYR A 67 -6.31 -9.78 21.19
N GLY A 68 -6.34 -9.25 22.42
CA GLY A 68 -5.18 -9.22 23.32
C GLY A 68 -4.02 -8.32 22.89
N CYS A 69 -4.19 -7.49 21.85
CA CYS A 69 -3.11 -6.69 21.30
C CYS A 69 -2.90 -5.38 22.10
N PRO A 70 -1.69 -5.08 22.59
CA PRO A 70 -1.39 -3.81 23.26
C PRO A 70 -1.03 -2.67 22.28
N ILE A 71 -0.85 -2.96 20.98
CA ILE A 71 -0.41 -1.98 19.99
C ILE A 71 -1.55 -1.05 19.58
N ASN A 72 -2.78 -1.58 19.44
CA ASN A 72 -3.96 -0.82 19.03
C ASN A 72 -3.73 0.03 17.76
N CYS A 73 -3.13 -0.58 16.73
CA CYS A 73 -2.67 0.12 15.53
C CYS A 73 -3.81 0.72 14.70
N LYS A 74 -4.99 0.09 14.71
CA LYS A 74 -6.09 0.46 13.83
C LYS A 74 -6.60 1.88 14.10
N GLU A 75 -6.64 2.68 13.05
CA GLU A 75 -7.32 3.98 13.05
C GLU A 75 -8.82 3.82 12.79
N GLN A 76 -9.59 4.76 13.33
CA GLN A 76 -11.03 4.90 13.04
C GLN A 76 -11.31 6.22 12.36
N PRO A 77 -12.23 6.24 11.39
CA PRO A 77 -12.69 7.49 10.85
C PRO A 77 -13.53 8.24 11.88
N LEU A 78 -13.62 9.55 11.68
CA LEU A 78 -14.52 10.44 12.39
C LEU A 78 -15.69 10.76 11.47
N GLU A 79 -16.88 10.91 12.04
CA GLU A 79 -18.00 11.51 11.31
C GLU A 79 -17.73 13.00 11.11
N PHE A 80 -18.05 13.50 9.92
CA PHE A 80 -17.95 14.91 9.56
C PHE A 80 -19.05 15.30 8.57
N ASP A 81 -19.33 16.59 8.44
CA ASP A 81 -20.38 17.10 7.54
C ASP A 81 -19.85 17.22 6.10
N ASP A 82 -19.93 16.11 5.35
CA ASP A 82 -19.50 16.01 3.95
C ASP A 82 -20.17 14.78 3.27
N PRO A 83 -20.51 14.83 1.97
CA PRO A 83 -21.05 13.66 1.25
C PRO A 83 -20.13 12.42 1.23
N LEU A 84 -18.82 12.62 1.40
CA LEU A 84 -17.82 11.55 1.47
C LEU A 84 -17.54 11.10 2.92
N ALA A 85 -18.30 11.58 3.90
CA ALA A 85 -18.18 11.12 5.27
C ALA A 85 -18.33 9.58 5.32
N PRO A 86 -17.35 8.89 5.93
CA PRO A 86 -17.41 7.45 6.02
C PRO A 86 -18.34 7.01 7.15
N ASP A 87 -18.90 5.82 7.04
CA ASP A 87 -19.58 5.16 8.15
C ASP A 87 -18.54 4.75 9.23
N PRO A 88 -18.68 5.21 10.50
CA PRO A 88 -17.71 4.97 11.56
C PRO A 88 -17.62 3.52 12.03
N ASP A 89 -18.53 2.64 11.62
CA ASP A 89 -18.42 1.21 11.87
C ASP A 89 -17.32 0.56 11.02
N TYR A 90 -16.90 1.22 9.93
CA TYR A 90 -15.75 0.80 9.13
C TYR A 90 -14.47 1.47 9.61
N SER A 91 -13.36 0.76 9.47
CA SER A 91 -12.05 1.29 9.83
C SER A 91 -11.50 2.30 8.83
N ALA A 92 -10.63 3.18 9.30
CA ALA A 92 -9.81 4.03 8.46
C ALA A 92 -8.75 3.21 7.68
N PRO A 93 -8.21 3.77 6.58
CA PRO A 93 -7.27 3.08 5.70
C PRO A 93 -5.94 2.82 6.39
N GLU A 94 -5.43 1.61 6.20
CA GLU A 94 -4.03 1.30 6.44
C GLU A 94 -3.16 1.97 5.37
N TYR A 95 -1.83 1.93 5.55
CA TYR A 95 -0.87 2.45 4.57
C TYR A 95 -1.16 1.95 3.13
N GLU A 96 -1.38 0.65 2.98
CA GLU A 96 -1.60 0.01 1.68
C GLU A 96 -2.86 0.54 1.00
N THR A 97 -3.99 0.63 1.71
CA THR A 97 -5.21 1.22 1.13
C THR A 97 -5.03 2.70 0.80
N ALA A 98 -4.42 3.45 1.72
CA ALA A 98 -4.21 4.88 1.52
C ALA A 98 -3.35 5.15 0.28
N ALA A 99 -2.33 4.32 0.04
CA ALA A 99 -1.47 4.42 -1.13
C ALA A 99 -2.10 3.85 -2.41
N SER A 100 -2.85 2.74 -2.34
CA SER A 100 -3.47 2.11 -3.52
C SER A 100 -4.64 2.92 -4.07
N LEU A 101 -5.47 3.49 -3.20
CA LEU A 101 -6.60 4.34 -3.60
C LEU A 101 -6.21 5.81 -3.75
N GLY A 102 -5.11 6.25 -3.14
CA GLY A 102 -4.63 7.62 -3.27
C GLY A 102 -3.63 7.77 -4.43
N PRO A 103 -2.32 7.87 -4.15
CA PRO A 103 -1.27 8.14 -5.13
C PRO A 103 -1.22 7.15 -6.29
N CYS A 104 -1.51 5.86 -6.09
CA CYS A 104 -1.51 4.89 -7.19
C CYS A 104 -2.61 5.20 -8.22
N CYS A 105 -3.78 5.67 -7.78
CA CYS A 105 -4.86 6.22 -8.64
C CYS A 105 -4.67 7.71 -8.95
N GLY A 106 -3.58 8.35 -8.48
CA GLY A 106 -3.35 9.78 -8.58
C GLY A 106 -4.31 10.66 -7.76
N VAL A 107 -5.10 10.08 -6.85
CA VAL A 107 -6.13 10.78 -6.05
C VAL A 107 -5.51 11.38 -4.79
N GLY A 108 -5.56 12.71 -4.69
CA GLY A 108 -4.98 13.47 -3.58
C GLY A 108 -5.97 13.81 -2.45
N ASP A 109 -7.27 13.58 -2.65
CA ASP A 109 -8.29 13.90 -1.65
C ASP A 109 -8.38 12.80 -0.57
N PRO A 110 -8.00 13.08 0.69
CA PRO A 110 -8.09 12.10 1.77
C PRO A 110 -9.53 11.65 2.06
N LYS A 111 -10.55 12.47 1.78
CA LYS A 111 -11.95 12.09 1.98
C LYS A 111 -12.39 11.03 0.98
N ALA A 112 -12.03 11.20 -0.29
CA ALA A 112 -12.25 10.18 -1.32
C ALA A 112 -11.54 8.85 -0.97
N VAL A 113 -10.31 8.91 -0.46
CA VAL A 113 -9.58 7.70 0.00
C VAL A 113 -10.27 7.02 1.18
N LEU A 114 -10.76 7.80 2.16
CA LEU A 114 -11.53 7.28 3.29
C LEU A 114 -12.82 6.60 2.84
N LYS A 115 -13.57 7.25 1.93
CA LYS A 115 -14.80 6.66 1.39
C LYS A 115 -14.50 5.42 0.55
N GLY A 116 -13.38 5.40 -0.16
CA GLY A 116 -12.92 4.21 -0.90
C GLY A 116 -12.60 3.03 0.00
N GLN A 117 -11.97 3.27 1.16
CA GLN A 117 -11.73 2.25 2.18
C GLN A 117 -13.04 1.68 2.74
N GLU A 118 -14.03 2.53 3.01
CA GLU A 118 -15.37 2.08 3.43
C GLU A 118 -15.98 1.16 2.36
N LEU A 119 -16.00 1.60 1.10
CA LEU A 119 -16.58 0.81 0.01
C LEU A 119 -15.87 -0.54 -0.16
N CYS A 120 -14.53 -0.57 -0.10
CA CYS A 120 -13.78 -1.83 -0.18
C CYS A 120 -14.17 -2.80 0.96
N ASN A 121 -14.32 -2.28 2.18
CA ASN A 121 -14.77 -3.08 3.31
C ASN A 121 -16.23 -3.55 3.14
N ALA A 122 -17.13 -2.65 2.72
CA ALA A 122 -18.55 -2.95 2.54
C ALA A 122 -18.79 -4.03 1.49
N TYR A 123 -18.04 -3.99 0.38
CA TYR A 123 -18.08 -5.04 -0.65
C TYR A 123 -17.18 -6.25 -0.32
N SER A 124 -16.42 -6.20 0.78
CA SER A 124 -15.48 -7.26 1.19
C SER A 124 -14.45 -7.62 0.11
N ILE A 125 -13.89 -6.59 -0.53
CA ILE A 125 -12.86 -6.71 -1.59
C ILE A 125 -11.53 -6.16 -1.10
N ASP A 126 -10.44 -6.72 -1.62
CA ASP A 126 -9.08 -6.27 -1.29
C ASP A 126 -8.81 -4.86 -1.85
N SER A 127 -8.47 -3.92 -0.98
CA SER A 127 -8.21 -2.53 -1.34
C SER A 127 -6.93 -2.34 -2.17
N ILE A 128 -5.94 -3.24 -2.02
CA ILE A 128 -4.73 -3.19 -2.84
C ILE A 128 -5.08 -3.55 -4.28
N SER A 129 -5.63 -4.74 -4.49
CA SER A 129 -5.99 -5.23 -5.82
C SER A 129 -7.03 -4.35 -6.49
N THR A 130 -8.00 -3.82 -5.72
CA THR A 130 -9.00 -2.87 -6.23
C THR A 130 -8.34 -1.58 -6.71
N GLY A 131 -7.51 -0.94 -5.87
CA GLY A 131 -6.84 0.32 -6.23
C GLY A 131 -5.90 0.17 -7.42
N VAL A 132 -5.07 -0.88 -7.45
CA VAL A 132 -4.14 -1.11 -8.56
C VAL A 132 -4.87 -1.50 -9.85
N THR A 133 -5.98 -2.23 -9.77
CA THR A 133 -6.80 -2.53 -10.96
C THR A 133 -7.47 -1.28 -11.52
N ILE A 134 -7.93 -0.37 -10.65
CA ILE A 134 -8.47 0.93 -11.07
C ILE A 134 -7.35 1.79 -11.68
N ALA A 135 -6.17 1.85 -11.06
CA ALA A 135 -5.02 2.58 -11.58
C ALA A 135 -4.58 2.06 -12.96
N PHE A 136 -4.60 0.73 -13.16
CA PHE A 136 -4.39 0.10 -14.46
C PHE A 136 -5.42 0.58 -15.51
N ALA A 137 -6.70 0.61 -15.15
CA ALA A 137 -7.75 1.09 -16.04
C ALA A 137 -7.58 2.58 -16.36
N MET A 138 -7.18 3.39 -15.37
CA MET A 138 -6.88 4.81 -15.57
C MET A 138 -5.73 5.03 -16.55
N GLU A 139 -4.66 4.24 -16.45
CA GLU A 139 -3.56 4.30 -17.42
C GLU A 139 -4.01 3.84 -18.82
N CYS A 140 -4.82 2.80 -18.92
CA CYS A 140 -5.37 2.36 -20.22
C CYS A 140 -6.21 3.47 -20.87
N PHE A 141 -7.01 4.17 -20.07
CA PHE A 141 -7.84 5.28 -20.53
C PHE A 141 -6.99 6.45 -21.01
N GLU A 142 -6.01 6.91 -20.22
CA GLU A 142 -5.13 8.02 -20.61
C GLU A 142 -4.26 7.70 -21.84
N ARG A 143 -4.03 6.42 -22.11
CA ARG A 143 -3.31 5.93 -23.30
C ARG A 143 -4.23 5.67 -24.50
N GLY A 144 -5.54 5.84 -24.36
CA GLY A 144 -6.53 5.60 -25.42
C GLY A 144 -6.71 4.12 -25.79
N ILE A 145 -6.41 3.21 -24.85
CA ILE A 145 -6.65 1.76 -25.00
C ILE A 145 -8.11 1.43 -24.70
N ILE A 146 -8.70 2.16 -23.76
CA ILE A 146 -10.14 2.20 -23.47
C ILE A 146 -10.62 3.64 -23.53
N ASP A 147 -11.92 3.86 -23.72
CA ASP A 147 -12.53 5.18 -23.76
C ASP A 147 -13.82 5.29 -22.93
N GLU A 148 -14.50 6.44 -22.98
CA GLU A 148 -15.76 6.65 -22.27
C GLU A 148 -16.88 5.69 -22.72
N GLY A 149 -16.82 5.19 -23.95
CA GLY A 149 -17.75 4.19 -24.45
C GLY A 149 -17.59 2.87 -23.70
N ASP A 150 -16.36 2.45 -23.45
CA ASP A 150 -16.05 1.22 -22.69
C ASP A 150 -16.45 1.35 -21.21
N THR A 151 -16.24 2.52 -20.62
CA THR A 151 -16.44 2.76 -19.18
C THR A 151 -17.88 3.15 -18.81
N GLY A 152 -18.77 3.29 -19.79
CA GLY A 152 -20.15 3.72 -19.56
C GLY A 152 -20.29 5.22 -19.25
N GLY A 153 -19.41 6.04 -19.83
CA GLY A 153 -19.40 7.50 -19.69
C GLY A 153 -18.54 8.02 -18.55
N ILE A 154 -17.76 7.14 -17.89
CA ILE A 154 -16.91 7.52 -16.76
C ILE A 154 -15.52 7.88 -17.27
N GLU A 155 -15.08 9.11 -17.04
CA GLU A 155 -13.70 9.53 -17.31
C GLU A 155 -12.74 8.95 -16.25
N LEU A 156 -12.29 7.71 -16.47
CA LEU A 156 -11.28 7.04 -15.65
C LEU A 156 -9.87 7.65 -15.90
N LYS A 157 -9.62 8.87 -15.46
CA LYS A 157 -8.30 9.52 -15.51
C LYS A 157 -7.67 9.54 -14.13
N PHE A 158 -6.33 9.59 -14.05
CA PHE A 158 -5.66 9.72 -12.77
C PHE A 158 -6.09 11.01 -12.06
N GLY A 159 -6.29 10.90 -10.74
CA GLY A 159 -6.74 12.01 -9.90
C GLY A 159 -8.25 12.24 -9.87
N ASN A 160 -9.03 11.52 -10.68
CA ASN A 160 -10.48 11.57 -10.60
C ASN A 160 -11.00 10.69 -9.44
N GLY A 161 -11.14 11.29 -8.26
CA GLY A 161 -11.62 10.61 -7.05
C GLY A 161 -13.05 10.09 -7.18
N GLU A 162 -13.94 10.81 -7.86
CA GLU A 162 -15.32 10.37 -8.09
C GLU A 162 -15.38 9.14 -8.99
N ALA A 163 -14.61 9.14 -10.09
CA ALA A 163 -14.50 7.99 -10.98
C ALA A 163 -13.88 6.77 -10.29
N MET A 164 -12.90 6.97 -9.40
CA MET A 164 -12.35 5.89 -8.57
C MET A 164 -13.44 5.29 -7.66
N LEU A 165 -14.18 6.11 -6.91
CA LEU A 165 -15.25 5.63 -6.03
C LEU A 165 -16.34 4.89 -6.82
N GLU A 166 -16.69 5.40 -7.99
CA GLU A 166 -17.67 4.75 -8.85
C GLU A 166 -17.16 3.42 -9.41
N ALA A 167 -15.90 3.34 -9.81
CA ALA A 167 -15.27 2.09 -10.22
C ALA A 167 -15.27 1.03 -9.11
N ILE A 168 -15.04 1.43 -7.84
CA ILE A 168 -15.15 0.51 -6.69
C ILE A 168 -16.56 -0.09 -6.60
N ARG A 169 -17.60 0.75 -6.69
CA ARG A 169 -19.00 0.27 -6.70
C ARG A 169 -19.27 -0.67 -7.87
N MET A 170 -18.81 -0.28 -9.07
CA MET A 170 -18.97 -1.10 -10.27
C MET A 170 -18.30 -2.47 -10.14
N ILE A 171 -17.12 -2.53 -9.52
CA ILE A 171 -16.40 -3.78 -9.23
C ILE A 171 -17.18 -4.62 -8.21
N GLY A 172 -17.58 -4.03 -7.08
CA GLY A 172 -18.31 -4.74 -6.02
C GLY A 172 -19.66 -5.29 -6.49
N GLU A 173 -20.31 -4.60 -7.42
CA GLU A 173 -21.61 -4.97 -7.99
C GLU A 173 -21.51 -5.73 -9.32
N ARG A 174 -20.30 -5.91 -9.86
CA ARG A 174 -20.04 -6.47 -11.20
C ARG A 174 -20.93 -5.87 -12.29
N ARG A 175 -20.99 -4.55 -12.37
CA ARG A 175 -21.82 -3.82 -13.36
C ARG A 175 -20.99 -3.09 -14.40
N GLY A 176 -21.44 -3.12 -15.65
CA GLY A 176 -20.78 -2.46 -16.78
C GLY A 176 -19.31 -2.88 -16.89
N PHE A 177 -18.42 -1.89 -17.05
CA PHE A 177 -16.98 -2.12 -17.08
C PHE A 177 -16.42 -2.72 -15.77
N GLY A 178 -17.13 -2.59 -14.66
CA GLY A 178 -16.77 -3.19 -13.38
C GLY A 178 -16.75 -4.72 -13.39
N ASP A 179 -17.53 -5.39 -14.25
CA ASP A 179 -17.45 -6.85 -14.40
C ASP A 179 -16.12 -7.30 -15.02
N ILE A 180 -15.54 -6.47 -15.89
CA ILE A 180 -14.20 -6.71 -16.44
C ILE A 180 -13.14 -6.51 -15.35
N LEU A 181 -13.24 -5.41 -14.59
CA LEU A 181 -12.28 -5.06 -13.54
C LEU A 181 -12.37 -5.97 -12.31
N ALA A 182 -13.54 -6.54 -12.00
CA ALA A 182 -13.76 -7.41 -10.85
C ALA A 182 -12.95 -8.70 -10.87
N ASP A 183 -12.35 -9.05 -12.03
CA ASP A 183 -11.46 -10.19 -12.16
C ASP A 183 -9.97 -9.83 -11.97
N GLY A 184 -9.64 -8.58 -11.64
CA GLY A 184 -8.27 -8.09 -11.43
C GLY A 184 -7.56 -7.68 -12.71
N SER A 185 -6.49 -6.89 -12.58
CA SER A 185 -5.79 -6.21 -13.69
C SER A 185 -5.31 -7.16 -14.78
N LYS A 186 -4.78 -8.35 -14.41
CA LYS A 186 -4.30 -9.33 -15.36
C LYS A 186 -5.41 -9.83 -16.29
N ARG A 187 -6.54 -10.27 -15.73
CA ARG A 187 -7.66 -10.81 -16.51
C ARG A 187 -8.44 -9.70 -17.21
N ALA A 188 -8.52 -8.52 -16.61
CA ALA A 188 -9.05 -7.34 -17.28
C ALA A 188 -8.23 -7.01 -18.53
N ALA A 189 -6.89 -7.02 -18.45
CA ALA A 189 -6.02 -6.79 -19.60
C ALA A 189 -6.18 -7.84 -20.70
N GLU A 190 -6.39 -9.11 -20.35
CA GLU A 190 -6.69 -10.19 -21.31
C GLU A 190 -8.02 -9.94 -22.05
N LYS A 191 -9.05 -9.44 -21.35
CA LYS A 191 -10.36 -9.11 -21.94
C LYS A 191 -10.33 -7.83 -22.79
N ILE A 192 -9.62 -6.80 -22.34
CA ILE A 192 -9.45 -5.53 -23.08
C ILE A 192 -8.62 -5.76 -24.35
N GLY A 193 -7.57 -6.59 -24.27
CA GLY A 193 -6.71 -6.92 -25.40
C GLY A 193 -5.74 -5.80 -25.78
N GLY A 194 -5.18 -5.91 -26.99
CA GLY A 194 -4.21 -4.94 -27.51
C GLY A 194 -2.97 -4.81 -26.62
N ASP A 195 -2.63 -3.57 -26.27
CA ASP A 195 -1.45 -3.24 -25.45
C ASP A 195 -1.73 -3.17 -23.95
N ALA A 196 -2.97 -3.45 -23.50
CA ALA A 196 -3.37 -3.34 -22.09
C ALA A 196 -2.46 -4.16 -21.16
N TRP A 197 -2.03 -5.36 -21.58
CA TRP A 197 -1.18 -6.24 -20.78
C TRP A 197 0.13 -5.60 -20.31
N LYS A 198 0.64 -4.58 -21.01
CA LYS A 198 1.86 -3.85 -20.65
C LYS A 198 1.72 -3.04 -19.36
N TYR A 199 0.48 -2.71 -18.98
CA TYR A 199 0.16 -1.81 -17.87
C TYR A 199 -0.43 -2.55 -16.65
N ALA A 200 -0.68 -3.86 -16.76
CA ALA A 200 -1.17 -4.67 -15.66
C ALA A 200 -0.01 -5.03 -14.70
N VAL A 201 0.18 -4.21 -13.65
CA VAL A 201 1.28 -4.38 -12.68
C VAL A 201 0.95 -5.48 -11.67
N ASN A 202 1.35 -6.71 -11.98
CA ASN A 202 1.06 -7.90 -11.16
C ASN A 202 2.19 -8.94 -11.15
N VAL A 203 2.19 -9.82 -10.15
CA VAL A 203 2.97 -11.07 -10.15
C VAL A 203 2.02 -12.24 -9.91
N LYS A 204 2.04 -13.22 -10.82
CA LYS A 204 1.15 -14.39 -10.81
C LYS A 204 -0.35 -14.02 -10.82
N GLY A 205 -0.70 -12.84 -11.34
CA GLY A 205 -2.07 -12.35 -11.36
C GLY A 205 -2.53 -11.65 -10.08
N GLN A 206 -1.67 -11.48 -9.08
CA GLN A 206 -1.93 -10.63 -7.92
C GLN A 206 -1.25 -9.27 -8.12
N GLU A 207 -2.01 -8.19 -7.95
CA GLU A 207 -1.54 -6.81 -8.03
C GLU A 207 -0.38 -6.54 -7.05
N LEU A 208 0.57 -5.70 -7.45
CA LEU A 208 1.67 -5.32 -6.56
C LEU A 208 1.16 -4.45 -5.39
N PRO A 209 1.70 -4.63 -4.17
CA PRO A 209 1.40 -3.77 -3.03
C PRO A 209 2.22 -2.47 -3.13
N MET A 210 2.01 -1.56 -2.18
CA MET A 210 2.41 -0.16 -2.27
C MET A 210 3.89 0.07 -1.93
N HIS A 211 4.77 -0.76 -2.49
CA HIS A 211 6.20 -0.70 -2.30
C HIS A 211 6.95 -0.99 -3.60
N ASP A 212 7.68 0.01 -4.08
CA ASP A 212 8.31 -0.08 -5.37
C ASP A 212 9.54 -1.03 -5.39
N PRO A 213 9.52 -2.11 -6.19
CA PRO A 213 10.63 -3.05 -6.26
C PRO A 213 11.86 -2.48 -7.00
N ARG A 214 11.75 -1.35 -7.71
CA ARG A 214 12.90 -0.64 -8.30
C ARG A 214 13.82 -0.08 -7.21
N LEU A 215 13.23 0.37 -6.10
CA LEU A 215 13.95 0.74 -4.88
C LEU A 215 14.28 -0.51 -4.04
N LYS A 216 13.26 -1.30 -3.70
CA LYS A 216 13.37 -2.46 -2.80
C LYS A 216 13.67 -3.74 -3.56
N ARG A 217 14.89 -3.89 -4.06
CA ARG A 217 15.25 -4.97 -5.01
C ARG A 217 15.10 -6.38 -4.41
N ALA A 218 15.43 -6.55 -3.12
CA ALA A 218 15.25 -7.85 -2.47
C ALA A 218 13.75 -8.19 -2.27
N LEU A 219 12.92 -7.17 -2.03
CA LEU A 219 11.47 -7.32 -2.00
C LEU A 219 10.93 -7.68 -3.39
N GLY A 220 11.48 -7.08 -4.46
CA GLY A 220 11.16 -7.45 -5.84
C GLY A 220 11.44 -8.93 -6.16
N LEU A 221 12.59 -9.46 -5.71
CA LEU A 221 12.85 -10.91 -5.78
C LEU A 221 11.82 -11.69 -4.96
N GLY A 222 11.49 -11.21 -3.76
CA GLY A 222 10.45 -11.76 -2.89
C GLY A 222 9.09 -11.88 -3.57
N TYR A 223 8.63 -10.83 -4.26
CA TYR A 223 7.40 -10.86 -5.05
C TYR A 223 7.46 -11.93 -6.14
N ALA A 224 8.56 -11.97 -6.90
CA ALA A 224 8.73 -12.90 -8.01
C ALA A 224 8.63 -14.37 -7.58
N VAL A 225 9.20 -14.73 -6.42
CA VAL A 225 9.27 -16.13 -5.95
C VAL A 225 8.18 -16.50 -4.93
N SER A 226 7.44 -15.52 -4.40
CA SER A 226 6.36 -15.75 -3.44
C SER A 226 5.32 -16.75 -3.96
N PRO A 227 4.86 -17.71 -3.13
CA PRO A 227 3.83 -18.67 -3.53
C PRO A 227 2.43 -18.03 -3.65
N THR A 228 2.19 -16.88 -3.01
CA THR A 228 0.87 -16.22 -2.99
C THR A 228 0.70 -15.15 -4.08
N GLY A 229 1.80 -14.71 -4.72
CA GLY A 229 1.80 -13.55 -5.63
C GLY A 229 2.63 -12.40 -5.07
N ALA A 230 2.41 -11.17 -5.55
CA ALA A 230 3.13 -9.99 -5.04
C ALA A 230 2.65 -9.63 -3.63
N ASP A 231 3.22 -10.27 -2.62
CA ASP A 231 2.84 -10.08 -1.21
C ASP A 231 4.02 -9.51 -0.43
N HIS A 232 3.79 -8.39 0.26
CA HIS A 232 4.80 -7.71 1.05
C HIS A 232 4.84 -8.18 2.51
N MET A 233 3.77 -8.79 3.02
CA MET A 233 3.64 -9.16 4.43
C MET A 233 4.51 -10.35 4.79
N HIS A 234 4.62 -11.35 3.92
CA HIS A 234 5.55 -12.46 4.17
C HIS A 234 6.95 -12.25 3.58
N ASN A 235 7.27 -11.02 3.17
CA ASN A 235 8.53 -10.67 2.51
C ASN A 235 9.39 -9.68 3.30
N ILE A 236 10.61 -9.46 2.79
CA ILE A 236 11.58 -8.52 3.36
C ILE A 236 11.30 -7.09 2.91
N HIS A 237 11.38 -6.12 3.82
CA HIS A 237 11.57 -4.71 3.47
C HIS A 237 13.04 -4.32 3.64
N ASP A 238 13.85 -4.54 2.61
CA ASP A 238 15.30 -4.33 2.62
C ASP A 238 15.75 -2.90 2.95
N THR A 239 14.95 -1.88 2.66
CA THR A 239 15.21 -0.50 3.14
C THR A 239 15.25 -0.40 4.66
N MET A 240 14.60 -1.32 5.38
CA MET A 240 14.67 -1.41 6.84
C MET A 240 15.88 -2.21 7.33
N MET A 241 16.60 -2.89 6.44
CA MET A 241 17.68 -3.85 6.77
C MET A 241 19.09 -3.30 6.49
N VAL A 242 19.19 -2.01 6.14
CA VAL A 242 20.45 -1.31 5.85
C VAL A 242 21.14 -0.76 7.10
N SER A 243 20.68 -1.13 8.29
CA SER A 243 21.22 -0.66 9.57
C SER A 243 21.26 -1.77 10.62
N GLU A 244 22.12 -1.61 11.62
CA GLU A 244 22.25 -2.56 12.74
C GLU A 244 20.96 -2.73 13.55
N VAL A 245 20.16 -1.65 13.68
CA VAL A 245 18.84 -1.72 14.32
C VAL A 245 17.89 -2.57 13.47
N GLY A 246 17.93 -2.39 12.16
CA GLY A 246 17.13 -3.12 11.19
C GLY A 246 17.32 -4.64 11.24
N VAL A 247 18.58 -5.07 11.25
CA VAL A 247 18.91 -6.50 11.26
C VAL A 247 18.88 -7.13 12.66
N ALA A 248 18.58 -6.39 13.72
CA ALA A 248 18.63 -6.89 15.10
C ALA A 248 17.81 -8.17 15.30
N ARG A 249 16.58 -8.23 14.76
CA ARG A 249 15.70 -9.43 14.83
C ARG A 249 16.18 -10.60 13.97
N MET A 250 17.10 -10.34 13.04
CA MET A 250 17.66 -11.35 12.13
C MET A 250 18.98 -11.95 12.65
N LYS A 251 19.61 -11.34 13.67
CA LYS A 251 20.88 -11.82 14.25
C LYS A 251 20.80 -13.25 14.81
N PRO A 252 19.76 -13.64 15.57
CA PRO A 252 19.61 -15.02 16.05
C PRO A 252 19.51 -16.06 14.92
N LEU A 253 19.12 -15.63 13.73
CA LEU A 253 19.00 -16.45 12.53
C LEU A 253 20.32 -16.54 11.73
N GLY A 254 21.39 -15.91 12.20
CA GLY A 254 22.70 -15.91 11.56
C GLY A 254 22.90 -14.82 10.50
N ILE A 255 22.01 -13.82 10.43
CA ILE A 255 22.21 -12.59 9.65
C ILE A 255 22.82 -11.54 10.58
N LEU A 256 24.15 -11.52 10.66
CA LEU A 256 24.87 -10.81 11.72
C LEU A 256 25.12 -9.32 11.42
N GLU A 257 25.05 -8.94 10.15
CA GLU A 257 25.40 -7.60 9.66
C GLU A 257 24.32 -7.07 8.71
N SER A 258 24.18 -5.75 8.71
CA SER A 258 23.40 -5.06 7.68
C SER A 258 24.07 -5.13 6.32
N LEU A 259 23.26 -5.05 5.26
CA LEU A 259 23.74 -5.06 3.88
C LEU A 259 23.30 -3.77 3.18
N PRO A 260 24.13 -3.21 2.28
CA PRO A 260 23.70 -2.11 1.40
C PRO A 260 22.38 -2.43 0.70
N LEU A 261 21.60 -1.39 0.38
CA LEU A 261 20.31 -1.57 -0.31
C LEU A 261 20.52 -2.21 -1.68
N GLU A 262 21.62 -1.85 -2.34
CA GLU A 262 21.99 -2.27 -3.69
C GLU A 262 22.61 -3.66 -3.76
N ASP A 263 22.86 -4.31 -2.61
CA ASP A 263 23.45 -5.65 -2.57
C ASP A 263 22.49 -6.68 -3.20
N LEU A 264 22.95 -7.32 -4.28
CA LEU A 264 22.26 -8.41 -4.98
C LEU A 264 23.02 -9.73 -4.89
N SER A 265 23.93 -9.84 -3.92
CA SER A 265 24.73 -11.05 -3.74
C SER A 265 23.91 -12.16 -3.09
N SER A 266 24.48 -13.36 -3.04
CA SER A 266 23.91 -14.49 -2.28
C SER A 266 23.68 -14.16 -0.80
N ARG A 267 24.37 -13.15 -0.24
CA ARG A 267 24.15 -12.69 1.14
C ARG A 267 22.78 -12.03 1.29
N LYS A 268 22.36 -11.18 0.34
CA LYS A 268 21.02 -10.57 0.35
C LYS A 268 19.94 -11.63 0.12
N VAL A 269 20.17 -12.59 -0.79
CA VAL A 269 19.24 -13.70 -1.01
C VAL A 269 19.09 -14.55 0.25
N ARG A 270 20.18 -14.85 0.96
CA ARG A 270 20.13 -15.52 2.26
C ARG A 270 19.32 -14.71 3.27
N MET A 271 19.54 -13.40 3.36
CA MET A 271 18.76 -12.52 4.24
C MET A 271 17.26 -12.57 3.92
N LEU A 272 16.88 -12.52 2.63
CA LEU A 272 15.50 -12.68 2.18
C LEU A 272 14.90 -14.00 2.64
N ILE A 273 15.54 -15.14 2.34
CA ILE A 273 15.02 -16.48 2.68
C ILE A 273 14.77 -16.61 4.19
N TYR A 274 15.74 -16.18 5.00
CA TYR A 274 15.61 -16.26 6.45
C TYR A 274 14.53 -15.30 6.98
N HIS A 275 14.35 -14.13 6.35
CA HIS A 275 13.28 -13.21 6.72
C HIS A 275 11.91 -13.79 6.39
N VAL A 276 11.73 -14.37 5.20
CA VAL A 276 10.50 -15.06 4.80
C VAL A 276 10.19 -16.20 5.77
N ASN A 277 11.18 -17.01 6.15
CA ASN A 277 10.98 -18.08 7.13
C ASN A 277 10.49 -17.55 8.50
N LEU A 278 10.99 -16.39 8.93
CA LEU A 278 10.51 -15.73 10.15
C LEU A 278 9.06 -15.25 10.00
N ARG A 279 8.69 -14.67 8.85
CA ARG A 279 7.29 -14.28 8.58
C ARG A 279 6.35 -15.50 8.53
N VAL A 280 6.80 -16.61 7.94
CA VAL A 280 6.05 -17.87 7.93
C VAL A 280 5.87 -18.40 9.35
N LEU A 281 6.90 -18.31 10.19
CA LEU A 281 6.77 -18.67 11.61
C LEU A 281 5.72 -17.82 12.32
N ASP A 282 5.74 -16.49 12.13
CA ASP A 282 4.72 -15.58 12.69
C ASP A 282 3.31 -16.02 12.27
N ASN A 283 3.12 -16.32 10.98
CA ASN A 283 1.84 -16.80 10.45
C ASN A 283 1.42 -18.15 11.06
N CYS A 284 2.33 -19.14 11.13
CA CYS A 284 2.03 -20.44 11.72
C CYS A 284 1.71 -20.37 13.22
N ALA A 285 2.32 -19.41 13.92
CA ALA A 285 2.06 -19.18 15.34
C ALA A 285 0.84 -18.28 15.60
N LEU A 286 0.16 -17.82 14.54
CA LEU A 286 -0.96 -16.88 14.62
C LEU A 286 -0.59 -15.58 15.36
N MET A 287 0.65 -15.13 15.17
CA MET A 287 1.17 -13.92 15.80
C MET A 287 1.20 -12.76 14.80
N CYS A 288 0.80 -11.58 15.27
CA CYS A 288 0.91 -10.37 14.48
C CYS A 288 2.40 -10.03 14.26
N MET A 289 2.75 -9.67 13.03
CA MET A 289 4.12 -9.31 12.67
C MET A 289 4.66 -8.07 13.40
N PHE A 290 3.76 -7.21 13.87
CA PHE A 290 4.11 -5.95 14.53
C PHE A 290 4.40 -6.11 16.02
N VAL A 291 4.15 -7.29 16.63
CA VAL A 291 4.54 -7.47 18.03
C VAL A 291 6.07 -7.63 18.17
N PRO A 292 6.69 -6.88 19.11
CA PRO A 292 8.15 -6.82 19.24
C PRO A 292 8.75 -7.96 20.08
N TRP A 293 7.96 -8.94 20.54
CA TRP A 293 8.37 -9.89 21.58
C TRP A 293 9.05 -11.17 21.08
N LEU A 294 9.39 -11.24 19.79
CA LEU A 294 10.19 -12.31 19.16
C LEU A 294 11.51 -11.77 18.63
#